data_AF-A0A1N6I2E5-F1
#
_entry.id   AF-A0A1N6I2E5-F1
#
_cell.length_a   1.000
_cell.length_b   1.000
_cell.length_c   1.000
_cell.angle_alpha   90.00
_cell.angle_beta   90.00
_cell.angle_gamma   90.00
#
_symmetry.space_group_name_H-M   'P 1'
#
loop_
_entity.id
_entity.type
_entity.pdbx_description
1 polymer ?
#
loop_
_entity_poly.entity_id
_entity_poly.type
_entity_poly.pdbx_seq_one_letter_code
_entity_poly.pdbx_strand_id
1 'polypeptide(L)' 'MNILWGALALVLVVEGLGPMLFPKQWRQMVTELSQQPDSQLRRIGGCLVVIGGVLAYHLLA' A
#
# COMPACT_ATOMS: atom_id res chain seq x y z
N MET A 1 -8.82 19.07 10.24
CA MET A 1 -9.14 19.11 8.80
C MET A 1 -7.95 19.23 7.84
N ASN A 2 -6.70 19.38 8.30
CA ASN A 2 -5.54 19.61 7.41
C ASN A 2 -4.66 18.36 7.19
N ILE A 3 -4.68 17.42 8.12
CA ILE A 3 -3.75 16.29 8.14
C ILE A 3 -4.21 15.16 7.21
N LEU A 4 -5.53 14.98 7.05
CA LEU A 4 -6.12 13.99 6.13
C LEU A 4 -5.63 14.16 4.70
N TRP A 5 -5.75 15.38 4.15
CA TRP A 5 -5.28 15.67 2.79
C TRP A 5 -3.77 15.53 2.63
N GLY A 6 -3.00 15.91 3.65
CA GLY A 6 -1.54 15.75 3.66
C GLY A 6 -1.11 14.28 3.69
N ALA A 7 -1.72 13.46 4.54
CA ALA A 7 -1.43 12.03 4.62
C ALA A 7 -1.83 11.29 3.34
N LEU A 8 -2.98 11.63 2.76
CA LEU A 8 -3.47 11.03 1.52
C LEU A 8 -2.57 11.41 0.33
N ALA A 9 -2.10 12.66 0.29
CA ALA A 9 -1.09 13.10 -0.68
C ALA A 9 0.24 12.34 -0.52
N LEU A 10 0.70 12.13 0.72
CA LEU A 10 1.97 11.46 0.98
C LEU A 10 1.90 9.95 0.65
N VAL A 11 0.77 9.31 0.96
CA VAL A 11 0.48 7.91 0.55
C VAL A 11 0.47 7.78 -0.97
N LEU A 12 -0.22 8.67 -1.68
CA LEU A 12 -0.24 8.68 -3.16
C LEU A 12 1.15 8.91 -3.76
N VAL A 13 1.95 9.80 -3.17
CA VAL A 13 3.34 10.06 -3.61
C VAL A 13 4.19 8.81 -3.41
N VAL A 14 4.11 8.14 -2.25
CA VAL A 14 4.88 6.91 -1.98
C VAL A 14 4.43 5.77 -2.89
N GLU A 15 3.14 5.59 -3.09
CA GLU A 15 2.60 4.54 -3.94
C GLU A 15 2.94 4.76 -5.43
N GLY A 16 2.99 6.02 -5.88
CA GLY A 16 3.42 6.40 -7.23
C GLY A 16 4.93 6.41 -7.44
N LEU A 17 5.72 6.62 -6.39
CA LEU A 17 7.20 6.65 -6.47
C LEU A 17 7.79 5.28 -6.85
N GLY A 18 7.24 4.18 -6.34
CA GLY A 18 7.70 2.83 -6.67
C GLY A 18 7.72 2.53 -8.19
N PRO A 19 6.59 2.64 -8.90
CA PRO A 19 6.54 2.44 -10.34
C PRO A 19 7.28 3.51 -11.14
N MET A 20 7.37 4.75 -10.64
CA MET A 20 8.03 5.85 -11.36
C MET A 20 9.56 5.80 -11.28
N LEU A 21 10.13 5.39 -10.14
CA LEU A 21 11.58 5.26 -9.95
C LEU A 21 12.14 3.95 -10.53
N PHE A 22 11.46 2.82 -10.31
CA PHE A 22 11.97 1.50 -10.70
C PHE A 22 10.88 0.61 -11.32
N PRO A 23 10.41 0.91 -12.54
CA PRO A 23 9.27 0.20 -13.15
C PRO A 23 9.55 -1.30 -13.37
N LYS A 24 10.79 -1.70 -13.68
CA LYS A 24 11.16 -3.10 -13.91
C LYS A 24 11.17 -3.91 -12.61
N GLN A 25 11.87 -3.42 -11.58
CA GLN A 25 11.93 -4.08 -10.26
C GLN A 25 10.55 -4.13 -9.60
N TRP A 26 9.79 -3.03 -9.67
CA TRP A 26 8.42 -2.98 -9.14
C TRP A 26 7.52 -4.03 -9.77
N ARG A 27 7.52 -4.11 -11.11
CA ARG A 27 6.73 -5.10 -11.83
C ARG A 27 7.15 -6.53 -11.52
N GLN A 28 8.44 -6.78 -11.35
CA GLN A 28 8.96 -8.10 -10.99
C GLN A 28 8.50 -8.51 -9.58
N MET A 29 8.58 -7.59 -8.61
CA MET A 29 8.11 -7.79 -7.24
C MET A 29 6.60 -8.05 -7.19
N VAL A 30 5.79 -7.29 -7.94
CA VAL A 30 4.33 -7.52 -8.05
C VAL A 30 4.03 -8.87 -8.71
N THR A 31 4.82 -9.28 -9.70
CA THR A 31 4.64 -10.58 -10.37
C THR A 31 4.98 -11.74 -9.43
N GLU A 32 6.07 -11.64 -8.67
CA GLU A 32 6.43 -12.62 -7.64
C GLU A 32 5.35 -12.73 -6.56
N LEU A 33 4.79 -11.60 -6.12
CA LEU A 33 3.64 -11.54 -5.20
C LEU A 33 2.39 -12.19 -5.79
N SER A 34 2.10 -11.98 -7.07
CA SER A 34 0.97 -12.58 -7.78
C SER A 34 1.13 -14.10 -7.97
N GLN A 35 2.37 -14.59 -8.03
CA GLN A 35 2.66 -16.03 -8.08
C GLN A 35 2.60 -16.73 -6.71
N GLN A 36 2.47 -15.98 -5.61
CA GLN A 36 2.27 -16.57 -4.29
C GLN A 36 0.86 -17.19 -4.17
N PRO A 37 0.71 -18.28 -3.41
CA PRO A 37 -0.58 -18.92 -3.22
C PRO A 37 -1.62 -17.96 -2.61
N ASP A 38 -2.86 -18.03 -3.09
CA ASP A 38 -3.98 -17.16 -2.71
C ASP A 38 -4.17 -16.98 -1.20
N SER A 39 -3.84 -18.01 -0.40
CA SER A 39 -3.90 -17.95 1.06
C SER A 39 -2.93 -16.93 1.66
N GLN A 40 -1.73 -16.80 1.08
CA GLN A 40 -0.71 -15.85 1.51
C GLN A 40 -1.05 -14.45 0.98
N LEU A 41 -1.53 -14.35 -0.25
CA LEU A 41 -1.99 -13.08 -0.81
C LEU A 41 -3.15 -12.48 0.00
N ARG A 42 -4.10 -13.32 0.44
CA ARG A 42 -5.21 -12.91 1.34
C ARG A 42 -4.74 -12.49 2.72
N ARG A 43 -3.71 -13.14 3.27
CA ARG A 43 -3.11 -12.74 4.56
C ARG A 43 -2.40 -11.39 4.44
N ILE A 44 -1.62 -11.20 3.39
CA ILE A 44 -0.94 -9.92 3.12
C ILE A 44 -1.96 -8.80 2.91
N GLY A 45 -2.98 -9.03 2.07
CA GLY A 45 -4.07 -8.08 1.86
C GLY A 45 -4.85 -7.79 3.14
N GLY A 46 -5.14 -8.81 3.95
CA GLY A 46 -5.80 -8.65 5.24
C GLY A 46 -4.99 -7.81 6.24
N CYS A 47 -3.68 -8.07 6.35
CA CYS A 47 -2.78 -7.24 7.16
C CYS A 47 -2.73 -5.80 6.64
N LEU A 48 -2.68 -5.59 5.32
CA LEU A 48 -2.71 -4.25 4.73
C LEU A 48 -4.01 -3.50 5.09
N VAL A 49 -5.16 -4.16 5.01
CA VAL A 49 -6.46 -3.58 5.36
C VAL A 49 -6.54 -3.24 6.84
N VAL A 50 -6.03 -4.11 7.73
CA VAL A 50 -6.01 -3.84 9.18
C VAL A 50 -5.09 -2.65 9.50
N ILE A 51 -3.87 -2.63 8.96
CA ILE A 51 -2.92 -1.54 9.18
C ILE A 51 -3.47 -0.22 8.61
N GLY A 52 -4.01 -0.26 7.39
CA GLY A 52 -4.63 0.90 6.75
C GLY A 52 -5.85 1.41 7.51
N GLY A 53 -6.68 0.50 8.04
CA GLY A 53 -7.83 0.83 8.87
C GLY A 53 -7.45 1.47 10.21
N VAL A 54 -6.39 0.97 10.87
CA VAL A 54 -5.87 1.54 12.12
C VAL A 54 -5.26 2.92 11.88
N LEU A 55 -4.49 3.10 10.81
CA LEU A 55 -3.95 4.40 10.42
C LEU A 55 -5.06 5.41 10.06
N ALA A 56 -6.05 4.96 9.29
CA ALA A 56 -7.21 5.79 8.95
C ALA A 56 -8.00 6.18 10.20
N TYR A 57 -8.20 5.24 11.13
CA TYR A 57 -8.85 5.52 12.40
C TYR A 57 -8.07 6.54 13.24
N HIS A 58 -6.76 6.35 13.44
CA HIS A 58 -5.91 7.29 14.18
C HIS A 58 -5.82 8.69 13.55
N LEU A 59 -6.00 8.79 12.24
CA LEU A 59 -5.94 10.06 11.51
C LEU A 59 -7.29 10.78 11.48
N LEU A 60 -8.39 10.03 11.60
CA LEU A 60 -9.77 10.52 11.44
C LEU A 60 -10.49 10.71 12.79
N ALA A 61 -10.06 10.00 13.84
CA ALA A 61 -10.42 10.22 15.25
C ALA A 61 -9.62 11.37 15.86
#